data_AF-A0AAD3CTB7-F1
#
_entry.id   AF-A0AAD3CTB7-F1
#
_cell.length_a   1.000
_cell.length_b   1.000
_cell.length_c   1.000
_cell.angle_alpha   90.00
_cell.angle_beta   90.00
_cell.angle_gamma   90.00
#
_symmetry.space_group_name_H-M   'P 1'
#
loop_
_entity.id
_entity.type
_entity.pdbx_description
1 polymer ?
#
loop_
_entity_poly.entity_id
_entity_poly.type
_entity_poly.pdbx_seq_one_letter_code
_entity_poly.pdbx_strand_id
1 'polypeptide(L)'
;MCQEEEMENINALPLVFVLHCFGCQAQSMFPWLEVASDFNFVMVIPVGLENSWNAKYCCGYSLKNEIDDVGFLGEVINKVTNEMSVVRRDMIYGVGWSNGGYLVSLAANFFRSIVPIAGYQYDDDVIHSIENDQKSLSIFQHHSLNDNIVQYNGCCNNPLEAQCCCSISQSSPEQCMSVESSFDDWANNVNKCSSMEIAYKDQNRGIECRTGVGCSANSTLCIYEKAGHFGAKHFPMFDEVGDFFARHACESDGFGSWDSSERHCTCKGGDAGSALYCIQGSSSLKYSANATHEYGETWLKILSISSLLIATILAIYYRKVWKYQRRINKKGWESLSTVDTDISDIELTEHS
;
A
#
# COMPACT_ATOMS: atom_id res chain seq x y z
N MET A 1 31.90 -26.52 15.04
CA MET A 1 32.36 -25.13 14.84
C MET A 1 31.89 -24.74 13.45
N CYS A 2 30.63 -24.33 13.32
CA CYS A 2 30.13 -23.81 12.05
C CYS A 2 30.65 -22.38 11.97
N GLN A 3 31.50 -22.10 10.99
CA GLN A 3 31.98 -20.75 10.75
C GLN A 3 30.77 -19.88 10.41
N GLU A 4 30.70 -18.73 11.08
CA GLU A 4 29.87 -17.61 10.64
C GLU A 4 30.42 -17.17 9.29
N GLU A 5 29.77 -17.60 8.20
CA GLU A 5 29.94 -16.90 6.93
C GLU A 5 29.40 -15.50 7.13
N GLU A 6 30.28 -14.52 6.92
CA GLU A 6 29.99 -13.09 6.95
C GLU A 6 28.73 -12.79 6.14
N MET A 7 27.65 -12.36 6.82
CA MET A 7 26.55 -11.64 6.15
C MET A 7 27.04 -10.24 5.78
N GLU A 8 28.00 -10.15 4.86
CA GLU A 8 28.34 -8.89 4.22
C GLU A 8 27.44 -8.72 2.98
N ASN A 9 26.67 -7.62 2.98
CA ASN A 9 25.85 -7.08 1.88
C ASN A 9 24.46 -7.71 1.59
N ILE A 10 23.55 -7.75 2.57
CA ILE A 10 22.11 -7.67 2.23
C ILE A 10 21.75 -6.19 2.03
N ASN A 11 21.69 -5.73 0.77
CA ASN A 11 21.09 -4.43 0.47
C ASN A 11 19.58 -4.49 0.72
N ALA A 12 18.98 -3.32 0.86
CA ALA A 12 17.59 -3.22 1.30
C ALA A 12 16.58 -3.88 0.34
N LEU A 13 15.48 -4.35 0.91
CA LEU A 13 14.38 -5.02 0.24
C LEU A 13 13.11 -4.17 0.31
N PRO A 14 12.31 -4.13 -0.77
CA PRO A 14 10.98 -3.53 -0.75
C PRO A 14 10.05 -4.23 0.23
N LEU A 15 9.24 -3.44 0.93
CA LEU A 15 8.14 -3.90 1.76
C LEU A 15 6.83 -3.79 0.99
N VAL A 16 6.12 -4.90 0.78
CA VAL A 16 4.85 -4.95 0.05
C VAL A 16 3.71 -5.31 1.01
N PHE A 17 2.75 -4.41 1.14
CA PHE A 17 1.48 -4.67 1.83
C PHE A 17 0.47 -5.30 0.88
N VAL A 18 -0.24 -6.32 1.35
CA VAL A 18 -1.28 -7.01 0.59
C VAL A 18 -2.58 -7.03 1.38
N LEU A 19 -3.55 -6.21 0.97
CA LEU A 19 -4.77 -5.94 1.73
C LEU A 19 -5.98 -6.73 1.20
N HIS A 20 -6.62 -7.50 2.08
CA HIS A 20 -7.76 -8.36 1.72
C HIS A 20 -9.05 -7.57 1.49
N CYS A 21 -10.01 -8.19 0.79
CA CYS A 21 -11.36 -7.67 0.60
C CYS A 21 -12.25 -7.76 1.84
N PHE A 22 -13.42 -7.13 1.78
CA PHE A 22 -14.42 -7.18 2.84
C PHE A 22 -14.98 -8.60 3.01
N GLY A 23 -15.01 -9.09 4.25
CA GLY A 23 -15.49 -10.43 4.60
C GLY A 23 -14.50 -11.56 4.28
N CYS A 24 -13.37 -11.23 3.66
CA CYS A 24 -12.37 -12.18 3.23
C CYS A 24 -11.33 -12.42 4.32
N GLN A 25 -10.93 -13.68 4.50
CA GLN A 25 -9.81 -13.99 5.38
C GLN A 25 -8.50 -13.57 4.70
N ALA A 26 -7.51 -13.07 5.46
CA ALA A 26 -6.20 -12.70 4.90
C ALA A 26 -5.52 -13.82 4.10
N GLN A 27 -5.81 -15.09 4.43
CA GLN A 27 -5.34 -16.26 3.70
C GLN A 27 -5.75 -16.26 2.22
N SER A 28 -6.84 -15.58 1.84
CA SER A 28 -7.21 -15.44 0.43
C SER A 28 -6.18 -14.67 -0.38
N MET A 29 -5.27 -13.95 0.28
CA MET A 29 -4.19 -13.19 -0.32
C MET A 29 -2.88 -13.98 -0.41
N PHE A 30 -2.83 -15.24 0.04
CA PHE A 30 -1.63 -16.07 -0.06
C PHE A 30 -1.10 -16.34 -1.47
N PRO A 31 -1.90 -16.26 -2.57
CA PRO A 31 -1.32 -16.31 -3.92
C PRO A 31 -0.23 -15.24 -4.17
N TRP A 32 -0.23 -14.13 -3.45
CA TRP A 32 0.82 -13.10 -3.55
C TRP A 32 2.18 -13.53 -2.97
N LEU A 33 2.23 -14.60 -2.16
CA LEU A 33 3.49 -15.07 -1.58
C LEU A 33 4.48 -15.56 -2.65
N GLU A 34 3.99 -16.06 -3.78
CA GLU A 34 4.83 -16.45 -4.92
C GLU A 34 5.50 -15.22 -5.54
N VAL A 35 4.76 -14.13 -5.72
CA VAL A 35 5.31 -12.83 -6.16
C VAL A 35 6.40 -12.33 -5.20
N ALA A 36 6.17 -12.44 -3.88
CA ALA A 36 7.19 -12.04 -2.90
C ALA A 36 8.48 -12.85 -3.02
N SER A 37 8.36 -14.15 -3.27
CA SER A 37 9.50 -15.05 -3.47
C SER A 37 10.24 -14.73 -4.77
N ASP A 38 9.50 -14.52 -5.85
CA ASP A 38 10.03 -14.33 -7.19
C ASP A 38 10.76 -12.99 -7.37
N PHE A 39 10.24 -11.93 -6.74
CA PHE A 39 10.79 -10.58 -6.83
C PHE A 39 11.55 -10.16 -5.57
N ASN A 40 11.71 -11.05 -4.60
CA ASN A 40 12.43 -10.80 -3.34
C ASN A 40 11.91 -9.58 -2.56
N PHE A 41 10.62 -9.64 -2.25
CA PHE A 41 9.98 -8.66 -1.39
C PHE A 41 9.85 -9.17 0.04
N VAL A 42 9.89 -8.24 1.00
CA VAL A 42 9.31 -8.50 2.32
C VAL A 42 7.81 -8.24 2.20
N MET A 43 6.99 -9.26 2.46
CA MET A 43 5.54 -9.16 2.32
C MET A 43 4.83 -9.11 3.67
N VAL A 44 3.84 -8.22 3.79
CA VAL A 44 2.97 -8.10 4.95
C VAL A 44 1.51 -8.25 4.50
N ILE A 45 0.82 -9.24 5.08
CA ILE A 45 -0.61 -9.49 4.85
C ILE A 45 -1.34 -9.25 6.17
N PRO A 46 -1.76 -7.99 6.46
CA PRO A 46 -2.41 -7.67 7.71
C PRO A 46 -3.86 -8.17 7.72
N VAL A 47 -4.45 -8.24 8.92
CA VAL A 47 -5.84 -8.66 9.14
C VAL A 47 -6.63 -7.48 9.68
N GLY A 48 -7.66 -7.06 8.95
CA GLY A 48 -8.62 -6.06 9.38
C GLY A 48 -9.59 -6.62 10.42
N LEU A 49 -10.10 -5.75 11.30
CA LEU A 49 -11.09 -6.17 12.31
C LEU A 49 -12.37 -6.64 11.64
N GLU A 50 -12.89 -7.80 12.09
CA GLU A 50 -14.04 -8.48 11.50
C GLU A 50 -13.92 -8.64 9.95
N ASN A 51 -12.69 -8.87 9.46
CA ASN A 51 -12.37 -8.96 8.05
C ASN A 51 -12.83 -7.73 7.23
N SER A 52 -12.69 -6.54 7.80
CA SER A 52 -13.05 -5.28 7.16
C SER A 52 -12.02 -4.19 7.42
N TRP A 53 -11.98 -3.23 6.51
CA TRP A 53 -11.17 -2.02 6.58
C TRP A 53 -12.09 -0.80 6.55
N ASN A 54 -11.77 0.21 7.35
CA ASN A 54 -12.32 1.54 7.24
C ASN A 54 -11.57 2.28 6.14
N ALA A 55 -12.13 2.23 4.94
CA ALA A 55 -11.60 2.89 3.76
C ALA A 55 -12.58 3.99 3.30
N LYS A 56 -13.05 4.83 4.24
CA LYS A 56 -13.96 5.98 4.11
C LYS A 56 -15.36 5.66 3.54
N TYR A 57 -15.43 5.04 2.37
CA TYR A 57 -16.67 4.70 1.66
C TYR A 57 -17.02 3.20 1.71
N CYS A 58 -16.09 2.40 2.20
CA CYS A 58 -16.27 0.96 2.33
C CYS A 58 -15.50 0.47 3.56
N CYS A 59 -15.96 -0.50 4.34
CA CYS A 59 -17.29 -1.10 4.47
C CYS A 59 -17.33 -1.74 5.87
N GLY A 60 -18.47 -2.33 6.24
CA GLY A 60 -18.48 -3.34 7.30
C GLY A 60 -18.22 -2.78 8.70
N TYR A 61 -17.60 -3.59 9.56
CA TYR A 61 -17.40 -3.27 10.97
C TYR A 61 -16.46 -2.08 11.13
N SER A 62 -15.33 -2.08 10.43
CA SER A 62 -14.30 -1.06 10.60
C SER A 62 -14.80 0.32 10.21
N LEU A 63 -15.53 0.45 9.10
CA LEU A 63 -16.17 1.71 8.73
C LEU A 63 -17.22 2.15 9.77
N LYS A 64 -18.13 1.25 10.18
CA LYS A 64 -19.21 1.57 11.13
C LYS A 64 -18.72 1.98 12.52
N ASN A 65 -17.53 1.54 12.91
CA ASN A 65 -16.95 1.82 14.22
C ASN A 65 -15.75 2.76 14.12
N GLU A 66 -15.58 3.44 12.98
CA GLU A 66 -14.54 4.47 12.77
C GLU A 66 -13.13 3.96 13.15
N ILE A 67 -12.82 2.72 12.79
CA ILE A 67 -11.51 2.12 13.08
C ILE A 67 -10.44 2.86 12.28
N ASP A 68 -9.35 3.25 12.93
CA ASP A 68 -8.22 3.91 12.28
C ASP A 68 -7.30 2.89 11.60
N ASP A 69 -7.75 2.37 10.45
CA ASP A 69 -6.99 1.39 9.68
C ASP A 69 -5.79 2.02 8.94
N VAL A 70 -5.86 3.30 8.58
CA VAL A 70 -4.73 4.04 7.99
C VAL A 70 -3.59 4.20 9.00
N GLY A 71 -3.90 4.63 10.23
CA GLY A 71 -2.93 4.69 11.33
C GLY A 71 -2.38 3.32 11.71
N PHE A 72 -3.21 2.27 11.66
CA PHE A 72 -2.74 0.90 11.84
C PHE A 72 -1.68 0.48 10.81
N LEU A 73 -1.86 0.80 9.52
CA LEU A 73 -0.83 0.53 8.50
C LEU A 73 0.48 1.27 8.81
N GLY A 74 0.41 2.54 9.21
CA GLY A 74 1.57 3.32 9.63
C GLY A 74 2.33 2.69 10.81
N GLU A 75 1.61 2.17 11.81
CA GLU A 75 2.22 1.48 12.94
C GLU A 75 2.91 0.16 12.56
N VAL A 76 2.32 -0.59 11.63
CA VAL A 76 2.96 -1.80 11.09
C VAL A 76 4.23 -1.45 10.31
N ILE A 77 4.20 -0.41 9.48
CA ILE A 77 5.37 0.11 8.78
C ILE A 77 6.48 0.48 9.77
N ASN A 78 6.15 1.26 10.80
CA ASN A 78 7.09 1.69 11.82
C ASN A 78 7.74 0.48 12.52
N LYS A 79 6.91 -0.49 12.90
CA LYS A 79 7.40 -1.70 13.57
C LYS A 79 8.33 -2.52 12.68
N VAL A 80 7.93 -2.82 11.44
CA VAL A 80 8.72 -3.64 10.51
C VAL A 80 10.05 -2.96 10.17
N THR A 81 10.02 -1.66 9.83
CA THR A 81 11.23 -0.90 9.47
C THR A 81 12.19 -0.71 10.65
N ASN A 82 11.69 -0.68 11.89
CA ASN A 82 12.56 -0.60 13.08
C ASN A 82 13.15 -1.97 13.48
N GLU A 83 12.46 -3.07 13.19
CA GLU A 83 12.89 -4.43 13.56
C GLU A 83 13.69 -5.14 12.46
N MET A 84 13.54 -4.73 11.20
CA MET A 84 14.20 -5.32 10.04
C MET A 84 15.07 -4.29 9.33
N SER A 85 16.37 -4.27 9.62
CA SER A 85 17.34 -3.34 9.01
C SER A 85 17.43 -3.44 7.48
N VAL A 86 17.04 -4.60 6.93
CA VAL A 86 16.97 -4.82 5.48
C VAL A 86 15.75 -4.16 4.84
N VAL A 87 14.76 -3.69 5.61
CA VAL A 87 13.56 -3.04 5.09
C VAL A 87 13.71 -1.53 5.16
N ARG A 88 13.50 -0.86 4.03
CA ARG A 88 13.60 0.59 3.92
C ARG A 88 12.25 1.27 3.95
N ARG A 89 12.12 2.34 4.74
CA ARG A 89 10.87 3.12 4.88
C ARG A 89 10.50 3.88 3.62
N ASP A 90 11.48 4.17 2.77
CA ASP A 90 11.31 4.76 1.44
C ASP A 90 11.15 3.71 0.35
N MET A 91 10.87 2.44 0.68
CA MET A 91 10.59 1.37 -0.28
C MET A 91 9.37 0.56 0.14
N ILE A 92 8.26 1.25 0.33
CA ILE A 92 6.99 0.66 0.77
C ILE A 92 5.99 0.71 -0.38
N TYR A 93 5.35 -0.41 -0.62
CA TYR A 93 4.47 -0.69 -1.74
C TYR A 93 3.17 -1.30 -1.21
N GLY A 94 2.07 -1.10 -1.93
CA GLY A 94 0.77 -1.61 -1.49
C GLY A 94 -0.04 -2.17 -2.64
N VAL A 95 -0.63 -3.34 -2.43
CA VAL A 95 -1.66 -3.92 -3.30
C VAL A 95 -2.89 -4.24 -2.46
N GLY A 96 -4.08 -4.02 -3.01
CA GLY A 96 -5.32 -4.24 -2.28
C GLY A 96 -6.46 -4.68 -3.20
N TRP A 97 -7.29 -5.59 -2.72
CA TRP A 97 -8.48 -6.05 -3.45
C TRP A 97 -9.77 -5.54 -2.82
N SER A 98 -10.69 -4.97 -3.61
CA SER A 98 -12.02 -4.51 -3.18
C SER A 98 -11.91 -3.52 -2.03
N ASN A 99 -12.46 -3.79 -0.84
CA ASN A 99 -12.26 -2.97 0.35
C ASN A 99 -10.78 -2.70 0.69
N GLY A 100 -9.89 -3.67 0.47
CA GLY A 100 -8.44 -3.46 0.59
C GLY A 100 -7.87 -2.56 -0.52
N GLY A 101 -8.49 -2.56 -1.70
CA GLY A 101 -8.18 -1.64 -2.80
C GLY A 101 -8.57 -0.20 -2.46
N TYR A 102 -9.74 0.00 -1.86
CA TYR A 102 -10.11 1.30 -1.29
C TYR A 102 -9.10 1.75 -0.22
N LEU A 103 -8.72 0.86 0.71
CA LEU A 103 -7.78 1.21 1.78
C LEU A 103 -6.39 1.55 1.23
N VAL A 104 -5.87 0.80 0.25
CA VAL A 104 -4.52 1.08 -0.29
C VAL A 104 -4.48 2.42 -1.01
N SER A 105 -5.55 2.80 -1.70
CA SER A 105 -5.65 4.13 -2.31
C SER A 105 -5.79 5.23 -1.27
N LEU A 106 -6.61 5.03 -0.22
CA LEU A 106 -6.75 5.99 0.88
C LEU A 106 -5.44 6.20 1.65
N ALA A 107 -4.67 5.14 1.84
CA ALA A 107 -3.40 5.12 2.54
C ALA A 107 -2.19 5.42 1.63
N ALA A 108 -2.41 5.91 0.41
CA ALA A 108 -1.38 6.09 -0.61
C ALA A 108 -0.15 6.87 -0.12
N ASN A 109 -0.32 7.84 0.78
CA ASN A 109 0.77 8.62 1.37
C ASN A 109 1.87 7.80 2.08
N PHE A 110 1.59 6.55 2.46
CA PHE A 110 2.60 5.63 3.03
C PHE A 110 3.41 4.88 1.98
N PHE A 111 2.99 4.89 0.72
CA PHE A 111 3.52 4.05 -0.33
C PHE A 111 4.22 4.89 -1.40
N ARG A 112 5.21 4.29 -2.06
CA ARG A 112 5.78 4.81 -3.32
C ARG A 112 4.99 4.39 -4.55
N SER A 113 4.27 3.28 -4.40
CA SER A 113 3.52 2.67 -5.49
C SER A 113 2.35 1.88 -4.95
N ILE A 114 1.21 1.99 -5.62
CA ILE A 114 -0.02 1.29 -5.23
C ILE A 114 -0.65 0.52 -6.39
N VAL A 115 -1.30 -0.59 -6.05
CA VAL A 115 -2.06 -1.43 -6.97
C VAL A 115 -3.46 -1.67 -6.41
N PRO A 116 -4.42 -0.78 -6.69
CA PRO A 116 -5.82 -0.99 -6.34
C PRO A 116 -6.48 -1.95 -7.35
N ILE A 117 -7.09 -3.02 -6.85
CA ILE A 117 -7.75 -4.06 -7.65
C ILE A 117 -9.22 -4.11 -7.30
N ALA A 118 -10.10 -3.90 -8.29
CA ALA A 118 -11.56 -3.97 -8.15
C ALA A 118 -12.10 -3.15 -6.95
N GLY A 119 -11.43 -2.05 -6.64
CA GLY A 119 -11.72 -1.20 -5.48
C GLY A 119 -10.72 -0.07 -5.47
N TYR A 120 -11.23 1.15 -5.42
CA TYR A 120 -10.43 2.35 -5.58
C TYR A 120 -11.04 3.49 -4.81
N GLN A 121 -10.19 4.39 -4.31
CA GLN A 121 -10.62 5.63 -3.71
C GLN A 121 -9.67 6.74 -4.13
N TYR A 122 -10.21 7.76 -4.77
CA TYR A 122 -9.46 8.93 -5.15
C TYR A 122 -10.20 10.13 -4.60
N ASP A 123 -10.01 10.29 -3.30
CA ASP A 123 -10.58 11.39 -2.56
C ASP A 123 -9.78 12.65 -2.85
N ASP A 124 -10.47 13.78 -3.05
CA ASP A 124 -9.82 15.08 -3.24
C ASP A 124 -8.82 15.35 -2.11
N ASP A 125 -9.11 14.97 -0.87
CA ASP A 125 -8.19 15.18 0.26
C ASP A 125 -6.87 14.41 0.07
N VAL A 126 -6.92 13.19 -0.47
CA VAL A 126 -5.73 12.35 -0.71
C VAL A 126 -4.93 12.91 -1.89
N ILE A 127 -5.61 13.25 -3.00
CA ILE A 127 -4.96 13.85 -4.17
C ILE A 127 -4.31 15.17 -3.77
N HIS A 128 -5.03 16.08 -3.14
CA HIS A 128 -4.50 17.37 -2.69
C HIS A 128 -3.34 17.19 -1.70
N SER A 129 -3.41 16.22 -0.78
CA SER A 129 -2.30 15.94 0.13
C SER A 129 -1.03 15.52 -0.63
N ILE A 130 -1.15 14.63 -1.61
CA ILE A 130 0.00 14.15 -2.40
C ILE A 130 0.55 15.27 -3.29
N GLU A 131 -0.34 16.06 -3.92
CA GLU A 131 0.04 17.20 -4.74
C GLU A 131 0.74 18.29 -3.91
N ASN A 132 0.24 18.61 -2.71
CA ASN A 132 0.84 19.60 -1.82
C ASN A 132 2.24 19.18 -1.36
N ASP A 133 2.44 17.88 -1.12
CA ASP A 133 3.74 17.32 -0.77
C ASP A 133 4.70 17.22 -1.98
N GLN A 134 4.25 17.59 -3.18
CA GLN A 134 4.98 17.46 -4.45
C GLN A 134 5.52 16.03 -4.67
N LYS A 135 4.78 15.05 -4.17
CA LYS A 135 5.12 13.63 -4.33
C LYS A 135 4.63 13.13 -5.68
N SER A 136 5.38 12.22 -6.27
CA SER A 136 4.92 11.39 -7.39
C SER A 136 4.79 9.96 -6.90
N LEU A 137 3.67 9.32 -7.19
CA LEU A 137 3.34 8.01 -6.67
C LEU A 137 2.82 7.15 -7.82
N SER A 138 3.54 6.08 -8.10
CA SER A 138 3.18 5.21 -9.22
C SER A 138 1.90 4.40 -8.92
N ILE A 139 1.06 4.22 -9.92
CA ILE A 139 -0.21 3.52 -9.77
C ILE A 139 -0.40 2.49 -10.88
N PHE A 140 -0.83 1.28 -10.51
CA PHE A 140 -1.25 0.25 -11.44
C PHE A 140 -2.64 -0.26 -11.06
N GLN A 141 -3.67 0.34 -11.65
CA GLN A 141 -5.06 0.07 -11.29
C GLN A 141 -5.66 -1.02 -12.18
N HIS A 142 -6.45 -1.91 -11.58
CA HIS A 142 -7.11 -3.02 -12.27
C HIS A 142 -8.61 -3.03 -11.99
N HIS A 143 -9.45 -2.99 -13.03
CA HIS A 143 -10.91 -3.01 -12.85
C HIS A 143 -11.66 -3.66 -14.01
N SER A 144 -12.78 -4.32 -13.74
CA SER A 144 -13.59 -4.93 -14.80
C SER A 144 -14.80 -4.08 -15.18
N LEU A 145 -15.12 -4.03 -16.48
CA LEU A 145 -16.30 -3.34 -17.01
C LEU A 145 -17.61 -3.92 -16.47
N ASN A 146 -17.65 -5.22 -16.19
CA ASN A 146 -18.83 -5.91 -15.68
C ASN A 146 -18.77 -6.21 -14.16
N ASP A 147 -17.97 -5.46 -13.41
CA ASP A 147 -17.98 -5.51 -11.94
C ASP A 147 -19.32 -4.94 -11.41
N ASN A 148 -20.11 -5.80 -10.77
CA ASN A 148 -21.43 -5.46 -10.22
C ASN A 148 -21.40 -5.18 -8.70
N ILE A 149 -20.21 -5.22 -8.09
CA ILE A 149 -20.00 -4.94 -6.67
C ILE A 149 -19.46 -3.52 -6.51
N VAL A 150 -18.41 -3.20 -7.27
CA VAL A 150 -17.83 -1.86 -7.40
C VAL A 150 -17.92 -1.47 -8.87
N GLN A 151 -18.92 -0.67 -9.22
CA GLN A 151 -19.24 -0.42 -10.61
C GLN A 151 -18.19 0.43 -11.32
N TYR A 152 -17.93 0.08 -12.58
CA TYR A 152 -16.97 0.80 -13.42
C TYR A 152 -17.32 2.29 -13.58
N ASN A 153 -18.60 2.61 -13.75
CA ASN A 153 -19.06 4.00 -13.97
C ASN A 153 -19.25 4.79 -12.66
N GLY A 154 -18.95 4.21 -11.50
CA GLY A 154 -19.05 4.89 -10.21
C GLY A 154 -20.47 5.06 -9.65
N CYS A 155 -21.51 4.74 -10.42
CA CYS A 155 -22.91 4.88 -10.02
C CYS A 155 -23.32 3.88 -8.93
N CYS A 156 -22.96 4.18 -7.69
CA CYS A 156 -23.47 3.45 -6.54
C CYS A 156 -24.72 4.14 -5.95
N ASN A 157 -24.95 5.44 -6.21
CA ASN A 157 -25.99 6.22 -5.51
C ASN A 157 -27.24 6.52 -6.38
N ASN A 158 -27.24 6.17 -7.67
CA ASN A 158 -28.43 6.36 -8.53
C ASN A 158 -29.49 5.29 -8.21
N PRO A 159 -30.69 5.65 -7.71
CA PRO A 159 -31.74 4.68 -7.38
C PRO A 159 -32.34 3.98 -8.60
N LEU A 160 -32.05 4.45 -9.83
CA LEU A 160 -32.49 3.84 -11.08
C LEU A 160 -31.48 2.81 -11.63
N GLU A 161 -30.29 2.70 -11.03
CA GLU A 161 -29.24 1.76 -11.42
C GLU A 161 -29.05 0.67 -10.36
N ALA A 162 -28.26 -0.36 -10.68
CA ALA A 162 -27.89 -1.35 -9.68
C ALA A 162 -27.16 -0.64 -8.52
N GLN A 163 -27.42 -1.04 -7.28
CA GLN A 163 -26.66 -0.52 -6.14
C GLN A 163 -25.38 -1.34 -5.97
N CYS A 164 -24.29 -0.66 -5.59
CA CYS A 164 -23.07 -1.31 -5.17
C CYS A 164 -23.30 -2.06 -3.85
N CYS A 165 -22.52 -3.10 -3.62
CA CYS A 165 -22.66 -3.91 -2.41
C CYS A 165 -22.37 -3.09 -1.14
N CYS A 166 -22.72 -3.69 0.00
CA CYS A 166 -21.91 -3.53 1.21
C CYS A 166 -21.94 -2.11 1.78
N SER A 167 -23.04 -1.39 1.53
CA SER A 167 -23.28 0.02 1.90
C SER A 167 -22.37 1.04 1.20
N ILE A 168 -21.62 0.65 0.16
CA ILE A 168 -20.83 1.60 -0.64
C ILE A 168 -21.75 2.69 -1.20
N SER A 169 -22.89 2.30 -1.77
CA SER A 169 -23.98 3.19 -2.23
C SER A 169 -24.57 4.16 -1.20
N GLN A 170 -24.32 3.94 0.08
CA GLN A 170 -24.87 4.77 1.15
C GLN A 170 -23.80 5.69 1.73
N SER A 171 -22.53 5.31 1.58
CA SER A 171 -21.38 6.02 2.11
C SER A 171 -20.67 6.86 1.05
N SER A 172 -20.82 6.54 -0.24
CA SER A 172 -20.20 7.29 -1.35
C SER A 172 -20.74 8.71 -1.50
N PRO A 173 -19.93 9.67 -2.01
CA PRO A 173 -20.38 11.02 -2.35
C PRO A 173 -21.52 11.06 -3.38
N GLU A 174 -22.27 12.16 -3.45
CA GLU A 174 -23.33 12.36 -4.46
C GLU A 174 -22.79 12.32 -5.90
N GLN A 175 -21.62 12.91 -6.13
CA GLN A 175 -20.97 12.88 -7.43
C GLN A 175 -20.19 11.59 -7.59
N CYS A 176 -20.65 10.77 -8.54
CA CYS A 176 -20.01 9.51 -8.90
C CYS A 176 -18.93 9.76 -9.95
N MET A 177 -17.75 9.17 -9.76
CA MET A 177 -16.66 9.16 -10.74
C MET A 177 -16.44 7.75 -11.25
N SER A 178 -16.24 7.59 -12.56
CA SER A 178 -15.86 6.29 -13.12
C SER A 178 -14.43 5.92 -12.71
N VAL A 179 -14.13 4.62 -12.79
CA VAL A 179 -12.76 4.09 -12.68
C VAL A 179 -11.79 4.89 -13.55
N GLU A 180 -12.18 5.14 -14.79
CA GLU A 180 -11.37 5.83 -15.80
C GLU A 180 -11.17 7.30 -15.47
N SER A 181 -12.25 8.03 -15.12
CA SER A 181 -12.14 9.43 -14.70
C SER A 181 -11.23 9.57 -13.48
N SER A 182 -11.39 8.67 -12.51
CA SER A 182 -10.61 8.75 -11.27
C SER A 182 -9.14 8.41 -11.49
N PHE A 183 -8.86 7.44 -12.37
CA PHE A 183 -7.48 7.16 -12.78
C PHE A 183 -6.88 8.33 -13.57
N ASP A 184 -7.63 8.93 -14.49
CA ASP A 184 -7.17 10.07 -15.29
C ASP A 184 -6.87 11.28 -14.38
N ASP A 185 -7.67 11.51 -13.34
CA ASP A 185 -7.38 12.54 -12.33
C ASP A 185 -6.07 12.25 -11.59
N TRP A 186 -5.79 11.00 -11.21
CA TRP A 186 -4.49 10.64 -10.63
C TRP A 186 -3.35 10.86 -11.63
N ALA A 187 -3.48 10.35 -12.85
CA ALA A 187 -2.45 10.44 -13.89
C ALA A 187 -2.12 11.91 -14.21
N ASN A 188 -3.13 12.76 -14.31
CA ASN A 188 -2.98 14.17 -14.69
C ASN A 188 -2.58 15.07 -13.51
N ASN A 189 -3.21 14.89 -12.35
CA ASN A 189 -3.00 15.78 -11.20
C ASN A 189 -1.85 15.29 -10.32
N VAL A 190 -1.78 14.00 -9.99
CA VAL A 190 -0.68 13.50 -9.14
C VAL A 190 0.59 13.29 -9.96
N ASN A 191 0.49 12.60 -11.10
CA ASN A 191 1.66 12.17 -11.87
C ASN A 191 1.97 13.01 -13.11
N LYS A 192 1.20 14.09 -13.35
CA LYS A 192 1.44 15.08 -14.42
C LYS A 192 1.69 14.47 -15.81
N CYS A 193 1.00 13.38 -16.13
CA CYS A 193 1.09 12.71 -17.42
C CYS A 193 0.65 13.63 -18.57
N SER A 194 1.35 13.55 -19.71
CA SER A 194 1.07 14.38 -20.89
C SER A 194 0.05 13.74 -21.84
N SER A 195 0.05 12.42 -21.93
CA SER A 195 -0.86 11.65 -22.77
C SER A 195 -0.98 10.21 -22.27
N MET A 196 -1.92 9.46 -22.83
CA MET A 196 -2.10 8.03 -22.56
C MET A 196 -1.88 7.22 -23.82
N GLU A 197 -1.28 6.04 -23.70
CA GLU A 197 -1.11 5.08 -24.80
C GLU A 197 -1.47 3.66 -24.38
N ILE A 198 -1.80 2.80 -25.33
CA ILE A 198 -2.06 1.37 -25.05
C ILE A 198 -0.71 0.67 -24.85
N ALA A 199 -0.43 0.25 -23.63
CA ALA A 199 0.79 -0.48 -23.28
C ALA A 199 0.63 -2.00 -23.44
N TYR A 200 -0.59 -2.50 -23.27
CA TYR A 200 -0.88 -3.92 -23.32
C TYR A 200 -2.29 -4.18 -23.85
N LYS A 201 -2.44 -5.23 -24.66
CA LYS A 201 -3.76 -5.67 -25.12
C LYS A 201 -3.77 -7.18 -25.34
N ASP A 202 -4.73 -7.85 -24.72
CA ASP A 202 -5.02 -9.27 -24.91
C ASP A 202 -6.49 -9.43 -25.27
N GLN A 203 -6.77 -9.65 -26.56
CA GLN A 203 -8.13 -9.83 -27.06
C GLN A 203 -8.78 -11.13 -26.57
N ASN A 204 -7.99 -12.17 -26.29
CA ASN A 204 -8.53 -13.46 -25.86
C ASN A 204 -8.97 -13.40 -24.40
N ARG A 205 -8.19 -12.71 -23.56
CA ARG A 205 -8.53 -12.47 -22.15
C ARG A 205 -9.41 -11.25 -21.93
N GLY A 206 -9.62 -10.43 -22.95
CA GLY A 206 -10.39 -9.18 -22.86
C GLY A 206 -9.73 -8.17 -21.94
N ILE A 207 -8.40 -8.01 -22.03
CA ILE A 207 -7.61 -7.09 -21.20
C ILE A 207 -7.06 -5.99 -22.10
N GLU A 208 -7.21 -4.74 -21.69
CA GLU A 208 -6.53 -3.60 -22.28
C GLU A 208 -5.94 -2.74 -21.18
N CYS A 209 -4.64 -2.44 -21.28
CA CYS A 209 -3.97 -1.55 -20.34
C CYS A 209 -3.45 -0.31 -21.04
N ARG A 210 -3.76 0.85 -20.48
CA ARG A 210 -3.27 2.15 -20.91
C ARG A 210 -2.24 2.66 -19.90
N THR A 211 -1.11 3.15 -20.38
CA THR A 211 -0.08 3.79 -19.55
C THR A 211 0.03 5.27 -19.89
N GLY A 212 0.35 6.07 -18.89
CA GLY A 212 0.69 7.47 -19.07
C GLY A 212 2.08 7.66 -19.67
N VAL A 213 2.21 8.68 -20.51
CA VAL A 213 3.46 9.11 -21.16
C VAL A 213 3.85 10.48 -20.63
N GLY A 214 5.14 10.71 -20.41
CA GLY A 214 5.65 11.98 -19.89
C GLY A 214 5.24 12.26 -18.44
N CYS A 215 4.99 11.21 -17.66
CA CYS A 215 4.60 11.32 -16.25
C CYS A 215 5.81 11.45 -15.32
N SER A 216 5.60 12.02 -14.14
CA SER A 216 6.58 12.04 -13.04
C SER A 216 6.69 10.70 -12.31
N ALA A 217 5.64 9.86 -12.35
CA ALA A 217 5.68 8.46 -11.95
C ALA A 217 4.78 7.60 -12.84
N ASN A 218 5.10 6.30 -12.92
CA ASN A 218 4.39 5.36 -13.78
C ASN A 218 2.90 5.26 -13.38
N SER A 219 2.00 5.46 -14.35
CA SER A 219 0.56 5.40 -14.15
C SER A 219 -0.04 4.49 -15.21
N THR A 220 -0.55 3.32 -14.79
CA THR A 220 -1.15 2.34 -15.70
C THR A 220 -2.53 1.92 -15.21
N LEU A 221 -3.50 1.87 -16.12
CA LEU A 221 -4.85 1.35 -15.89
C LEU A 221 -5.09 0.14 -16.78
N CYS A 222 -5.39 -1.02 -16.20
CA CYS A 222 -5.86 -2.21 -16.91
C CYS A 222 -7.36 -2.40 -16.74
N ILE A 223 -8.06 -2.46 -17.86
CA ILE A 223 -9.50 -2.73 -17.94
C ILE A 223 -9.75 -4.15 -18.46
N TYR A 224 -10.66 -4.84 -17.78
CA TYR A 224 -11.06 -6.21 -18.10
C TYR A 224 -12.50 -6.24 -18.60
N GLU A 225 -12.75 -6.82 -19.77
CA GLU A 225 -14.10 -6.86 -20.34
C GLU A 225 -15.08 -7.69 -19.49
N LYS A 226 -14.65 -8.87 -19.01
CA LYS A 226 -15.54 -9.86 -18.39
C LYS A 226 -14.92 -10.60 -17.19
N ALA A 227 -14.28 -9.89 -16.28
CA ALA A 227 -13.70 -10.48 -15.08
C ALA A 227 -14.61 -10.37 -13.84
N GLY A 228 -15.66 -9.54 -13.88
CA GLY A 228 -16.55 -9.29 -12.74
C GLY A 228 -15.80 -8.64 -11.58
N HIS A 229 -16.25 -8.91 -10.34
CA HIS A 229 -15.52 -8.50 -9.13
C HIS A 229 -14.39 -9.51 -8.81
N PHE A 230 -13.45 -9.67 -9.74
CA PHE A 230 -12.41 -10.69 -9.64
C PHE A 230 -11.54 -10.45 -8.40
N GLY A 231 -11.20 -11.56 -7.73
CA GLY A 231 -10.34 -11.54 -6.56
C GLY A 231 -8.97 -12.12 -6.81
N ALA A 232 -8.11 -12.06 -5.78
CA ALA A 232 -6.72 -12.48 -5.86
C ALA A 232 -6.55 -13.85 -6.57
N LYS A 233 -7.30 -14.88 -6.18
CA LYS A 233 -7.19 -16.22 -6.80
C LYS A 233 -7.40 -16.24 -8.33
N HIS A 234 -8.16 -15.30 -8.88
CA HIS A 234 -8.46 -15.22 -10.32
C HIS A 234 -7.80 -13.99 -10.98
N PHE A 235 -6.94 -13.28 -10.25
CA PHE A 235 -6.23 -12.13 -10.78
C PHE A 235 -5.17 -12.59 -11.78
N PRO A 236 -5.17 -12.09 -13.02
CA PRO A 236 -4.33 -12.67 -14.06
C PRO A 236 -3.00 -11.93 -14.27
N MET A 237 -2.66 -10.96 -13.40
CA MET A 237 -1.48 -10.08 -13.57
C MET A 237 -0.58 -10.02 -12.33
N PHE A 238 -0.44 -11.14 -11.61
CA PHE A 238 0.43 -11.23 -10.42
C PHE A 238 1.88 -10.88 -10.73
N ASP A 239 2.41 -11.43 -11.82
CA ASP A 239 3.81 -11.26 -12.20
C ASP A 239 4.09 -9.83 -12.65
N GLU A 240 3.17 -9.25 -13.43
CA GLU A 240 3.25 -7.88 -13.90
C GLU A 240 3.19 -6.86 -12.75
N VAL A 241 2.43 -7.15 -11.69
CA VAL A 241 2.44 -6.32 -10.46
C VAL A 241 3.78 -6.43 -9.73
N GLY A 242 4.36 -7.63 -9.65
CA GLY A 242 5.68 -7.83 -9.08
C GLY A 242 6.76 -7.07 -9.85
N ASP A 243 6.76 -7.19 -11.17
CA ASP A 243 7.66 -6.49 -12.08
C ASP A 243 7.48 -4.96 -12.00
N PHE A 244 6.24 -4.47 -11.88
CA PHE A 244 5.93 -3.05 -11.69
C PHE A 244 6.61 -2.48 -10.43
N PHE A 245 6.46 -3.16 -9.29
CA PHE A 245 7.10 -2.75 -8.04
C PHE A 245 8.62 -2.89 -8.08
N ALA A 246 9.13 -3.98 -8.63
CA ALA A 246 10.56 -4.23 -8.70
C ALA A 246 11.29 -3.22 -9.59
N ARG A 247 10.72 -2.91 -10.76
CA ARG A 247 11.19 -1.84 -11.64
C ARG A 247 11.21 -0.51 -10.90
N HIS A 248 10.12 -0.16 -10.22
CA HIS A 248 10.07 1.09 -9.45
C HIS A 248 11.16 1.14 -8.37
N ALA A 249 11.35 0.06 -7.61
CA ALA A 249 12.39 -0.03 -6.58
C ALA A 249 13.80 0.11 -7.16
N CYS A 250 14.02 -0.42 -8.36
CA CYS A 250 15.30 -0.38 -9.06
C CYS A 250 15.64 0.99 -9.66
N GLU A 251 14.64 1.65 -10.27
CA GLU A 251 14.87 2.77 -11.18
C GLU A 251 14.51 4.15 -10.61
N SER A 252 13.59 4.23 -9.64
CA SER A 252 12.96 5.51 -9.21
C SER A 252 13.92 6.58 -8.73
N ASP A 253 15.07 6.20 -8.18
CA ASP A 253 16.11 7.14 -7.70
C ASP A 253 17.37 7.11 -8.57
N GLY A 254 17.28 6.54 -9.78
CA GLY A 254 18.39 6.44 -10.74
C GLY A 254 19.49 5.45 -10.36
N PHE A 255 19.25 4.61 -9.34
CA PHE A 255 20.23 3.67 -8.79
C PHE A 255 20.58 2.51 -9.74
N GLY A 256 19.65 2.10 -10.61
CA GLY A 256 19.88 1.00 -11.52
C GLY A 256 19.03 1.03 -12.78
N SER A 257 19.05 -0.09 -13.48
CA SER A 257 18.22 -0.41 -14.65
C SER A 257 17.62 -1.79 -14.43
N TRP A 258 16.31 -1.92 -14.58
CA TRP A 258 15.61 -3.18 -14.35
C TRP A 258 15.52 -4.00 -15.63
N ASP A 259 15.86 -5.29 -15.55
CA ASP A 259 15.60 -6.29 -16.59
C ASP A 259 14.45 -7.19 -16.16
N SER A 260 13.29 -7.00 -16.80
CA SER A 260 12.09 -7.79 -16.53
C SER A 260 12.22 -9.27 -16.88
N SER A 261 13.07 -9.62 -17.86
CA SER A 261 13.21 -11.01 -18.31
C SER A 261 14.07 -11.83 -17.35
N GLU A 262 15.11 -11.22 -16.80
CA GLU A 262 16.00 -11.84 -15.81
C GLU A 262 15.58 -11.54 -14.37
N ARG A 263 14.55 -10.69 -14.17
CA ARG A 263 14.11 -10.17 -12.87
C ARG A 263 15.28 -9.64 -12.03
N HIS A 264 16.11 -8.81 -12.68
CA HIS A 264 17.37 -8.37 -12.12
C HIS A 264 17.56 -6.86 -12.25
N CYS A 265 18.07 -6.23 -11.19
CA CYS A 265 18.42 -4.81 -11.19
C CYS A 265 19.94 -4.64 -11.39
N THR A 266 20.35 -3.94 -12.45
CA THR A 266 21.76 -3.63 -12.72
C THR A 266 22.13 -2.26 -12.12
N CYS A 267 23.10 -2.23 -11.20
CA CYS A 267 23.41 -1.01 -10.42
C CYS A 267 24.41 -0.09 -11.09
N LYS A 268 24.18 1.23 -10.98
CA LYS A 268 25.17 2.25 -11.37
C LYS A 268 26.21 2.41 -10.26
N GLY A 269 27.51 2.39 -10.62
CA GLY A 269 28.60 2.76 -9.72
C GLY A 269 29.45 1.62 -9.13
N GLY A 270 29.19 0.35 -9.50
CA GLY A 270 30.14 -0.75 -9.25
C GLY A 270 30.22 -1.28 -7.80
N ASP A 271 29.40 -0.79 -6.86
CA ASP A 271 29.26 -1.43 -5.56
C ASP A 271 28.51 -2.77 -5.73
N ALA A 272 29.32 -3.82 -5.83
CA ALA A 272 28.92 -5.21 -5.81
C ALA A 272 28.47 -5.60 -4.38
N GLY A 273 27.34 -5.07 -3.94
CA GLY A 273 26.52 -5.69 -2.91
C GLY A 273 25.46 -6.53 -3.60
N SER A 274 25.48 -7.85 -3.38
CA SER A 274 24.68 -8.89 -4.01
C SER A 274 23.16 -8.84 -3.75
N ALA A 275 22.53 -7.67 -3.71
CA ALA A 275 21.09 -7.59 -3.51
C ALA A 275 20.35 -7.31 -4.81
N LEU A 276 19.17 -7.88 -4.92
CA LEU A 276 18.25 -7.76 -6.05
C LEU A 276 17.83 -6.32 -6.40
N TYR A 277 18.13 -5.36 -5.53
CA TYR A 277 17.84 -3.94 -5.72
C TYR A 277 19.10 -3.10 -5.52
N CYS A 278 19.28 -2.14 -6.43
CA CYS A 278 20.38 -1.19 -6.40
C CYS A 278 20.07 -0.10 -5.41
N ILE A 279 20.68 -0.18 -4.25
CA ILE A 279 20.44 0.77 -3.18
C ILE A 279 21.80 1.13 -2.63
N GLN A 280 22.30 2.31 -3.02
CA GLN A 280 23.46 2.86 -2.35
C GLN A 280 23.10 3.10 -0.88
N GLY A 281 23.85 2.49 0.03
CA GLY A 281 23.86 2.89 1.42
C GLY A 281 24.31 4.34 1.46
N SER A 282 23.37 5.27 1.66
CA SER A 282 23.74 6.62 2.04
C SER A 282 24.59 6.51 3.31
N SER A 283 25.85 6.88 3.15
CA SER A 283 26.76 7.22 4.21
C SER A 283 26.07 8.20 5.17
N SER A 284 25.89 7.78 6.42
CA SER A 284 25.59 8.65 7.55
C SER A 284 24.36 9.56 7.44
N LEU A 285 23.17 8.99 7.62
CA LEU A 285 22.15 9.73 8.39
C LEU A 285 22.60 9.73 9.86
N LYS A 286 23.36 10.76 10.24
CA LYS A 286 23.56 11.11 11.66
C LYS A 286 22.19 11.55 12.20
N TYR A 287 21.43 10.61 12.76
CA TYR A 287 20.31 10.94 13.61
C TYR A 287 20.72 10.77 15.06
N SER A 288 20.92 11.89 15.76
CA SER A 288 20.90 11.91 17.21
C SER A 288 19.45 11.84 17.65
N ALA A 289 19.02 10.70 18.18
CA ALA A 289 17.79 10.62 18.95
C ALA A 289 18.16 10.21 20.38
N ASN A 290 18.18 11.19 21.29
CA ASN A 290 18.05 10.92 22.71
C ASN A 290 16.60 10.50 22.95
N ALA A 291 16.38 9.20 23.14
CA ALA A 291 15.20 8.69 23.81
C ALA A 291 15.58 7.37 24.50
N THR A 292 15.95 7.48 25.76
CA THR A 292 16.08 6.36 26.68
C THR A 292 14.71 5.71 26.87
N HIS A 293 14.54 4.46 26.44
CA HIS A 293 13.63 3.55 27.13
C HIS A 293 14.15 2.12 27.02
N GLU A 294 14.49 1.59 28.19
CA GLU A 294 15.12 0.32 28.49
C GLU A 294 14.10 -0.82 28.36
N TYR A 295 14.38 -1.86 27.56
CA TYR A 295 13.88 -3.22 27.80
C TYR A 295 14.81 -4.27 27.15
N GLY A 296 15.61 -4.90 28.02
CA GLY A 296 15.93 -6.33 28.09
C GLY A 296 16.28 -7.11 26.81
N GLU A 297 17.54 -7.53 26.73
CA GLU A 297 18.13 -8.37 25.70
C GLU A 297 17.46 -9.74 25.49
N THR A 298 17.40 -10.19 24.24
CA THR A 298 17.81 -11.56 23.87
C THR A 298 18.14 -11.65 22.37
N TRP A 299 19.34 -12.12 22.09
CA TRP A 299 19.92 -12.40 20.77
C TRP A 299 19.17 -13.51 20.02
N LEU A 300 19.09 -13.44 18.68
CA LEU A 300 19.36 -14.58 17.78
C LEU A 300 19.30 -14.21 16.28
N LYS A 301 20.27 -14.76 15.56
CA LYS A 301 20.54 -14.64 14.13
C LYS A 301 19.45 -15.25 13.26
N ILE A 302 19.23 -14.67 12.08
CA ILE A 302 18.39 -15.22 11.02
C ILE A 302 19.19 -15.19 9.73
N LEU A 303 19.33 -16.34 9.07
CA LEU A 303 19.16 -16.46 7.62
C LEU A 303 18.82 -17.90 7.20
N SER A 304 17.86 -17.93 6.27
CA SER A 304 17.47 -18.92 5.25
C SER A 304 17.05 -20.37 5.59
N ILE A 305 15.92 -20.74 4.96
CA ILE A 305 15.37 -22.06 4.62
C ILE A 305 14.95 -22.97 5.79
N SER A 306 13.63 -23.00 6.06
CA SER A 306 12.80 -24.21 5.91
C SER A 306 11.41 -24.04 6.57
N SER A 307 10.43 -24.59 5.89
CA SER A 307 9.01 -24.21 5.83
C SER A 307 8.16 -24.50 7.07
N LEU A 308 8.75 -24.66 8.26
CA LEU A 308 8.03 -25.15 9.45
C LEU A 308 8.12 -24.23 10.69
N LEU A 309 9.01 -23.24 10.72
CA LEU A 309 9.11 -22.26 11.83
C LEU A 309 8.28 -20.98 11.60
N ILE A 310 7.88 -20.69 10.35
CA ILE A 310 7.11 -19.49 9.98
C ILE A 310 5.71 -19.48 10.63
N ALA A 311 5.11 -20.67 10.80
CA ALA A 311 3.78 -20.81 11.40
C ALA A 311 3.73 -20.34 12.88
N THR A 312 4.84 -20.46 13.62
CA THR A 312 4.89 -20.09 15.05
C THR A 312 5.10 -18.58 15.24
N ILE A 313 5.80 -17.93 14.31
CA ILE A 313 6.01 -16.47 14.30
C ILE A 313 4.70 -15.74 13.95
N LEU A 314 3.95 -16.24 12.96
CA LEU A 314 2.62 -15.70 12.60
C LEU A 314 1.63 -15.76 13.78
N ALA A 315 1.64 -16.83 14.58
CA ALA A 315 0.73 -16.99 15.73
C ALA A 315 1.07 -16.06 16.93
N ILE A 316 2.36 -15.76 17.16
CA ILE A 316 2.78 -14.81 18.20
C ILE A 316 2.49 -13.37 17.78
N TYR A 317 2.61 -13.05 16.49
CA TYR A 317 2.29 -11.74 15.93
C TYR A 317 0.79 -11.41 16.04
N TYR A 318 -0.08 -12.40 15.79
CA TYR A 318 -1.54 -12.29 15.89
C TYR A 318 -2.00 -11.83 17.29
N ARG A 319 -1.38 -12.33 18.37
CA ARG A 319 -1.75 -11.95 19.75
C ARG A 319 -1.26 -10.57 20.18
N LYS A 320 -0.14 -10.07 19.61
CA LYS A 320 0.43 -8.76 19.99
C LYS A 320 -0.24 -7.62 19.22
N VAL A 321 -0.50 -7.78 17.92
CA VAL A 321 -1.24 -6.79 17.11
C VAL A 321 -2.68 -6.61 17.62
N TRP A 322 -3.36 -7.70 17.98
CA TRP A 322 -4.71 -7.65 18.56
C TRP A 322 -4.76 -6.88 19.89
N LYS A 323 -3.73 -6.97 20.75
CA LYS A 323 -3.62 -6.16 21.98
C LYS A 323 -3.30 -4.69 21.71
N TYR A 324 -2.63 -4.39 20.60
CA TYR A 324 -2.23 -3.04 20.22
C TYR A 324 -3.40 -2.25 19.60
N GLN A 325 -4.18 -2.86 18.71
CA GLN A 325 -5.39 -2.25 18.13
C GLN A 325 -6.43 -1.88 19.21
N ARG A 326 -6.56 -2.68 20.28
CA ARG A 326 -7.39 -2.35 21.45
C ARG A 326 -6.93 -1.12 22.24
N ARG A 327 -5.66 -0.73 22.15
CA ARG A 327 -5.11 0.46 22.83
C ARG A 327 -5.33 1.74 22.03
N ILE A 328 -5.35 1.67 20.70
CA ILE A 328 -5.62 2.83 19.83
C ILE A 328 -7.06 3.34 20.03
N ASN A 329 -8.04 2.42 20.20
CA ASN A 329 -9.43 2.75 20.57
C ASN A 329 -9.59 3.52 21.90
N LYS A 330 -8.53 3.76 22.68
CA LYS A 330 -8.58 4.50 23.95
C LYS A 330 -7.87 5.85 23.94
N LYS A 331 -7.16 6.25 22.88
CA LYS A 331 -6.27 7.43 22.92
C LYS A 331 -6.40 8.45 21.79
N GLY A 332 -7.21 8.22 20.76
CA GLY A 332 -7.36 9.18 19.67
C GLY A 332 -8.63 10.00 19.77
N TRP A 333 -8.66 11.05 20.60
CA TRP A 333 -9.63 12.16 20.48
C TRP A 333 -9.24 13.40 21.29
N GLU A 334 -7.98 13.83 21.20
CA GLU A 334 -7.59 15.18 21.61
C GLU A 334 -6.39 15.63 20.75
N SER A 335 -6.65 16.64 19.91
CA SER A 335 -5.74 17.46 19.10
C SER A 335 -5.80 17.23 17.59
N LEU A 336 -6.83 17.80 16.96
CA LEU A 336 -6.78 18.39 15.61
C LEU A 336 -8.01 19.30 15.45
N SER A 337 -7.96 20.48 16.08
CA SER A 337 -8.78 21.62 15.68
C SER A 337 -8.08 22.93 16.07
N THR A 338 -7.94 23.79 15.05
CA THR A 338 -7.70 25.25 15.08
C THR A 338 -6.30 25.77 15.41
N VAL A 339 -5.59 26.13 14.34
CA VAL A 339 -4.77 27.36 14.28
C VAL A 339 -5.72 28.49 13.86
N ASP A 340 -5.94 29.51 14.69
CA ASP A 340 -5.55 30.89 14.33
C ASP A 340 -5.75 31.93 15.47
N THR A 341 -4.75 32.81 15.54
CA THR A 341 -4.68 34.22 16.01
C THR A 341 -5.37 34.74 17.30
N ASP A 342 -4.51 35.08 18.26
CA ASP A 342 -4.29 36.41 18.87
C ASP A 342 -5.45 37.19 19.54
N ILE A 343 -5.28 37.52 20.84
CA ILE A 343 -5.36 38.87 21.46
C ILE A 343 -5.60 38.77 22.98
N SER A 344 -4.59 39.22 23.74
CA SER A 344 -4.53 39.89 25.06
C SER A 344 -5.57 39.64 26.16
N ASP A 345 -5.02 39.43 27.36
CA ASP A 345 -5.46 39.92 28.69
C ASP A 345 -6.88 39.59 29.20
N ILE A 346 -6.96 38.87 30.33
CA ILE A 346 -7.36 39.42 31.65
C ILE A 346 -7.47 38.30 32.70
N GLU A 347 -6.95 38.67 33.86
CA GLU A 347 -6.92 38.09 35.20
C GLU A 347 -8.20 37.44 35.80
N LEU A 348 -7.92 36.50 36.73
CA LEU A 348 -8.55 36.25 38.04
C LEU A 348 -10.07 35.94 38.10
N THR A 349 -10.42 34.76 38.63
CA THR A 349 -10.82 34.59 40.05
C THR A 349 -11.29 33.15 40.34
N GLU A 350 -10.87 32.64 41.50
CA GLU A 350 -11.50 31.55 42.23
C GLU A 350 -12.95 31.92 42.60
N HIS A 351 -13.87 30.95 42.57
CA HIS A 351 -14.72 30.67 43.73
C HIS A 351 -15.58 29.40 43.55
N SER A 352 -15.50 28.59 44.62
CA SER A 352 -16.41 27.55 45.15
C SER A 352 -16.66 26.28 44.35
#